data_AF-A0A3A6R191-F1
#
_entry.id   AF-A0A3A6R191-F1
#
_cell.length_a   1.000
_cell.length_b   1.000
_cell.length_c   1.000
_cell.angle_alpha   90.00
_cell.angle_beta   90.00
_cell.angle_gamma   90.00
#
_symmetry.space_group_name_H-M   'P 1'
#
loop_
_entity.id
_entity.type
_entity.pdbx_description
1 polymer ?
#
loop_
_entity_poly.entity_id
_entity_poly.type
_entity_poly.pdbx_seq_one_letter_code
_entity_poly.pdbx_strand_id
1 'polypeptide(L)'
;MANPEHQEVLDSFDKVSVCLYRGGISLFSVSLLYLAVILSGIDESLLSHYPIALLLIAVSAAFSAGNVHVYSKFVRAAISWSAWIGILLMLSDSGFERIWLSLGFIFVTFSGIALKESFCFKVMGLKLVPMILALSVFLLWINQTQIASFFVGLSGLIIGYLSIAKWRMPLHFDIGNKANYQV
;
A
#
# COMPACT_ATOMS: atom_id res chain seq x y z
N MET A 1 15.41 0.74 -10.10
CA MET A 1 15.52 -0.66 -9.64
C MET A 1 16.92 -0.87 -9.09
N ALA A 2 17.09 -1.61 -7.98
CA ALA A 2 18.43 -1.99 -7.52
C ALA A 2 19.17 -2.78 -8.62
N ASN A 3 20.45 -2.51 -8.86
CA ASN A 3 21.26 -3.29 -9.79
C ASN A 3 21.64 -4.61 -9.09
N PRO A 4 21.26 -5.80 -9.57
CA PRO A 4 21.55 -7.08 -8.91
C PRO A 4 23.04 -7.35 -8.72
N GLU A 5 23.88 -6.72 -9.55
CA GLU A 5 25.34 -6.87 -9.53
C GLU A 5 26.02 -6.00 -8.46
N HIS A 6 25.27 -5.12 -7.79
CA HIS A 6 25.79 -4.23 -6.75
C HIS A 6 25.09 -4.49 -5.41
N GLN A 7 25.81 -5.09 -4.47
CA GLN A 7 25.34 -5.28 -3.10
C GLN A 7 25.76 -4.09 -2.23
N GLU A 8 24.77 -3.30 -1.82
CA GLU A 8 24.98 -2.24 -0.84
C GLU A 8 25.14 -2.83 0.56
N VAL A 9 26.10 -2.30 1.33
CA VAL A 9 26.26 -2.64 2.74
C VAL A 9 25.22 -1.87 3.53
N LEU A 10 24.22 -2.59 4.03
CA LEU A 10 23.13 -2.00 4.82
C LEU A 10 23.62 -1.57 6.19
N ASP A 11 23.41 -0.29 6.52
CA ASP A 11 23.55 0.19 7.89
C ASP A 11 22.32 -0.19 8.74
N SER A 12 22.33 0.14 10.03
CA SER A 12 21.21 -0.17 10.93
C SER A 12 19.94 0.62 10.56
N PHE A 13 20.07 1.83 10.03
CA PHE A 13 18.94 2.67 9.65
C PHE A 13 18.26 2.16 8.37
N ASP A 14 19.04 1.71 7.39
CA ASP A 14 18.61 1.03 6.19
C ASP A 14 17.79 -0.21 6.53
N LYS A 15 18.27 -1.03 7.47
CA LYS A 15 17.55 -2.23 7.91
C LYS A 15 16.19 -1.87 8.50
N VAL A 16 16.13 -0.84 9.36
CA VAL A 16 14.86 -0.35 9.92
C VAL A 16 13.94 0.15 8.81
N SER A 17 14.46 0.95 7.88
CA SER A 17 13.68 1.47 6.75
C SER A 17 13.07 0.35 5.90
N VAL A 18 13.87 -0.66 5.55
CA VAL A 18 13.40 -1.82 4.78
C VAL A 18 12.36 -2.62 5.56
N CYS A 19 12.58 -2.85 6.85
CA CYS A 19 11.61 -3.54 7.72
C CYS A 19 10.30 -2.76 7.82
N LEU A 20 10.33 -1.44 7.96
CA LEU A 20 9.13 -0.59 7.96
C LEU A 20 8.42 -0.60 6.62
N TYR A 21 9.16 -0.55 5.50
CA TYR A 21 8.58 -0.64 4.16
C TYR A 21 7.85 -1.98 3.94
N ARG A 22 8.51 -3.11 4.25
CA ARG A 22 7.92 -4.44 4.17
C ARG A 22 6.74 -4.59 5.12
N GLY A 23 6.90 -4.14 6.36
CA GLY A 23 5.85 -4.13 7.38
C GLY A 23 4.63 -3.32 6.95
N GLY A 24 4.83 -2.17 6.30
CA GLY A 24 3.77 -1.37 5.71
C GLY A 24 3.00 -2.12 4.62
N ILE A 25 3.69 -2.84 3.72
CA ILE A 25 3.04 -3.67 2.70
C ILE A 25 2.23 -4.82 3.35
N SER A 26 2.80 -5.48 4.36
CA SER A 26 2.11 -6.55 5.11
C SER A 26 0.87 -6.03 5.83
N LEU A 27 1.01 -4.91 6.53
CA LEU A 27 -0.09 -4.28 7.27
C LEU A 27 -1.19 -3.82 6.33
N PHE A 28 -0.83 -3.26 5.17
CA PHE A 28 -1.81 -2.84 4.16
C PHE A 28 -2.64 -4.02 3.67
N SER A 29 -2.01 -5.15 3.35
CA SER A 29 -2.72 -6.39 2.98
C SER A 29 -3.74 -6.82 4.03
N VAL A 30 -3.32 -6.92 5.30
CA VAL A 30 -4.21 -7.32 6.40
C VAL A 30 -5.33 -6.31 6.59
N SER A 31 -5.02 -5.01 6.53
CA SER A 31 -6.00 -3.94 6.68
C SER A 31 -7.03 -3.90 5.54
N LEU A 32 -6.64 -4.21 4.30
CA LEU A 32 -7.58 -4.36 3.18
C LEU A 32 -8.49 -5.57 3.35
N LEU A 33 -7.94 -6.71 3.77
CA LEU A 33 -8.76 -7.90 4.06
C LEU A 33 -9.75 -7.61 5.17
N TYR A 34 -9.32 -6.89 6.21
CA TYR A 34 -10.19 -6.50 7.30
C TYR A 34 -11.28 -5.52 6.85
N LEU A 35 -10.91 -4.51 6.07
CA LEU A 35 -11.87 -3.58 5.46
C LEU A 35 -12.86 -4.31 4.55
N ALA A 36 -12.42 -5.30 3.77
CA ALA A 36 -13.30 -6.11 2.92
C ALA A 36 -14.33 -6.88 3.74
N VAL A 37 -13.94 -7.49 4.86
CA VAL A 37 -14.88 -8.19 5.75
C VAL A 37 -15.91 -7.20 6.31
N ILE A 38 -15.50 -6.02 6.76
CA ILE A 38 -16.42 -4.99 7.26
C ILE A 38 -17.39 -4.54 6.15
N LEU A 39 -16.88 -4.25 4.96
CA LEU A 39 -17.69 -3.79 3.82
C LEU A 39 -18.61 -4.87 3.23
N SER A 40 -18.34 -6.15 3.48
CA SER A 40 -19.17 -7.26 3.00
C SER A 40 -20.56 -7.28 3.66
N GLY A 41 -20.69 -6.70 4.86
CA GLY A 41 -21.94 -6.69 5.62
C GLY A 41 -22.36 -8.06 6.17
N ILE A 42 -21.46 -9.05 6.21
CA ILE A 42 -21.76 -10.39 6.75
C ILE A 42 -22.09 -10.32 8.25
N ASP A 43 -21.44 -9.43 9.00
CA ASP A 43 -21.66 -9.21 10.42
C ASP A 43 -21.72 -7.70 10.70
N GLU A 44 -22.91 -7.20 11.04
CA GLU A 44 -23.15 -5.77 11.31
C GLU A 44 -22.37 -5.27 12.53
N SER A 45 -22.01 -6.13 13.48
CA SER A 45 -21.25 -5.73 14.67
C SER A 45 -19.86 -5.20 14.32
N LEU A 46 -19.29 -5.67 13.20
CA LEU A 46 -17.98 -5.26 12.69
C LEU A 46 -17.97 -3.83 12.12
N LEU A 47 -19.14 -3.23 11.86
CA LEU A 47 -19.21 -1.85 11.37
C LEU A 47 -18.58 -0.86 12.36
N SER A 48 -18.68 -1.14 13.66
CA SER A 48 -18.04 -0.36 14.73
C SER A 48 -16.51 -0.32 14.62
N HIS A 49 -15.90 -1.29 13.93
CA HIS A 49 -14.46 -1.39 13.74
C HIS A 49 -13.96 -0.67 12.47
N TYR A 50 -14.85 -0.06 11.70
CA TYR A 50 -14.50 0.68 10.48
C TYR A 50 -13.39 1.72 10.69
N PRO A 51 -13.42 2.58 11.75
CA PRO A 51 -12.33 3.54 12.01
C PRO A 51 -10.98 2.87 12.29
N ILE A 52 -10.99 1.69 12.91
CA ILE A 52 -9.76 0.94 13.18
C ILE A 52 -9.15 0.43 11.87
N ALA A 53 -9.97 -0.10 10.95
CA ALA A 53 -9.50 -0.52 9.64
C ALA A 53 -8.86 0.64 8.86
N LEU A 54 -9.51 1.82 8.88
CA LEU A 54 -8.97 3.03 8.25
C LEU A 54 -7.66 3.50 8.89
N LEU A 55 -7.55 3.46 10.22
CA LEU A 55 -6.32 3.77 10.93
C LEU A 55 -5.18 2.83 10.52
N LEU A 56 -5.44 1.52 10.45
CA LEU A 56 -4.43 0.55 10.02
C LEU A 56 -3.97 0.81 8.57
N ILE A 57 -4.90 1.17 7.67
CA ILE A 57 -4.57 1.60 6.30
C ILE A 57 -3.69 2.85 6.33
N ALA A 58 -4.04 3.87 7.12
CA ALA A 58 -3.25 5.10 7.23
C ALA A 58 -1.83 4.86 7.78
N VAL A 59 -1.70 4.04 8.82
CA VAL A 59 -0.40 3.65 9.40
C VAL A 59 0.43 2.88 8.37
N SER A 60 -0.19 1.94 7.66
CA SER A 60 0.50 1.19 6.59
C SER A 60 1.00 2.12 5.47
N ALA A 61 0.20 3.12 5.10
CA ALA A 61 0.55 4.11 4.11
C ALA A 61 1.71 4.99 4.57
N ALA A 62 1.71 5.45 5.83
CA ALA A 62 2.80 6.23 6.40
C ALA A 62 4.11 5.44 6.42
N PHE A 63 4.08 4.17 6.83
CA PHE A 63 5.25 3.29 6.83
C PHE A 63 5.81 3.07 5.43
N SER A 64 4.95 2.78 4.46
CA SER A 64 5.39 2.54 3.08
C SER A 64 5.85 3.84 2.38
N ALA A 65 5.14 4.95 2.55
CA ALA A 65 5.46 6.23 1.90
C ALA A 65 6.75 6.87 2.43
N GLY A 66 7.03 6.73 3.73
CA GLY A 66 8.28 7.21 4.33
C GLY A 66 9.52 6.40 3.93
N ASN A 67 9.32 5.15 3.48
CA ASN A 67 10.41 4.22 3.20
C ASN A 67 10.41 3.69 1.75
N VAL A 68 9.69 4.35 0.84
CA VAL A 68 9.63 3.90 -0.56
C VAL A 68 10.90 4.28 -1.32
N HIS A 69 11.64 3.25 -1.70
CA HIS A 69 12.89 3.41 -2.45
C HIS A 69 12.64 3.32 -3.96
N VAL A 70 12.50 4.47 -4.63
CA VAL A 70 12.41 4.59 -6.10
C VAL A 70 13.41 5.63 -6.57
N TYR A 71 14.22 5.33 -7.60
CA TYR A 71 15.28 6.25 -8.06
C TYR A 71 14.73 7.59 -8.57
N SER A 72 13.70 7.56 -9.42
CA SER A 72 13.10 8.79 -9.94
C SER A 72 12.47 9.59 -8.81
N LYS A 73 13.02 10.79 -8.54
CA LYS A 73 12.54 11.73 -7.52
C LYS A 73 11.07 12.08 -7.72
N PHE A 74 10.67 12.32 -8.97
CA PHE A 74 9.28 12.66 -9.31
C PHE A 74 8.32 11.53 -8.98
N VAL A 75 8.63 10.30 -9.40
CA VAL A 75 7.78 9.12 -9.12
C VAL A 75 7.74 8.84 -7.62
N ARG A 76 8.89 8.92 -6.94
CA ARG A 76 8.96 8.75 -5.48
C ARG A 76 8.10 9.78 -4.76
N ALA A 77 8.20 11.05 -5.14
CA ALA A 77 7.38 12.13 -4.60
C ALA A 77 5.89 11.91 -4.87
N ALA A 78 5.51 11.53 -6.09
CA ALA A 78 4.11 11.26 -6.44
C ALA A 78 3.51 10.13 -5.57
N ILE A 79 4.26 9.04 -5.34
CA ILE A 79 3.85 7.94 -4.47
C ILE A 79 3.74 8.43 -3.02
N SER A 80 4.79 9.02 -2.47
CA SER A 80 4.81 9.42 -1.05
C SER A 80 3.80 10.52 -0.71
N TRP A 81 3.68 11.56 -1.54
CA TRP A 81 2.74 12.66 -1.30
C TRP A 81 1.30 12.23 -1.46
N SER A 82 0.99 11.26 -2.34
CA SER A 82 -0.36 10.71 -2.43
C SER A 82 -0.80 10.10 -1.09
N ALA A 83 0.06 9.32 -0.43
CA ALA A 83 -0.24 8.78 0.91
C ALA A 83 -0.52 9.90 1.93
N TRP A 84 0.34 10.92 2.00
CA TRP A 84 0.18 12.02 2.94
C TRP A 84 -1.09 12.83 2.71
N ILE A 85 -1.43 13.13 1.44
CA ILE A 85 -2.69 13.79 1.08
C ILE A 85 -3.86 12.93 1.52
N GLY A 86 -3.83 11.61 1.24
CA GLY A 86 -4.89 10.69 1.66
C GLY A 86 -5.08 10.63 3.18
N ILE A 87 -3.98 10.62 3.95
CA ILE A 87 -4.03 10.65 5.42
C ILE A 87 -4.62 11.97 5.91
N LEU A 88 -4.19 13.11 5.37
CA LEU A 88 -4.71 14.43 5.75
C LEU A 88 -6.21 14.56 5.44
N LEU A 89 -6.64 14.08 4.27
CA LEU A 89 -8.06 14.05 3.91
C LEU A 89 -8.86 13.17 4.88
N MET A 90 -8.33 12.00 5.24
CA MET A 90 -8.95 11.09 6.21
C MET A 90 -9.12 11.74 7.59
N LEU A 91 -8.09 12.44 8.08
CA LEU A 91 -8.12 13.15 9.36
C LEU A 91 -9.07 14.37 9.33
N SER A 92 -9.22 15.01 8.18
CA SER A 92 -10.11 16.17 8.01
C SER A 92 -11.60 15.80 7.90
N ASP A 93 -11.92 14.53 7.67
CA ASP A 93 -13.26 14.05 7.38
C ASP A 93 -13.90 13.38 8.60
N SER A 94 -14.33 14.19 9.57
CA SER A 94 -14.92 13.70 10.83
C SER A 94 -16.22 12.88 10.64
N GLY A 95 -16.90 13.07 9.51
CA GLY A 95 -18.15 12.36 9.17
C GLY A 95 -17.96 11.14 8.26
N PHE A 96 -16.73 10.84 7.82
CA PHE A 96 -16.43 9.77 6.84
C PHE A 96 -17.18 9.88 5.51
N GLU A 97 -17.71 11.05 5.16
CA GLU A 97 -18.54 11.26 3.96
C GLU A 97 -17.73 11.12 2.65
N ARG A 98 -16.44 11.47 2.71
CA ARG A 98 -15.52 11.52 1.57
C ARG A 98 -14.36 10.54 1.73
N ILE A 99 -14.56 9.48 2.53
CA ILE A 99 -13.54 8.48 2.82
C ILE A 99 -13.00 7.79 1.56
N TRP A 100 -13.83 7.62 0.54
CA TRP A 100 -13.44 7.06 -0.76
C TRP A 100 -12.31 7.87 -1.41
N LEU A 101 -12.30 9.20 -1.24
CA LEU A 101 -11.27 10.08 -1.81
C LEU A 101 -9.95 9.88 -1.06
N SER A 102 -10.00 9.86 0.27
CA SER A 102 -8.85 9.59 1.14
C SER A 102 -8.22 8.23 0.84
N LEU A 103 -9.05 7.18 0.73
CA LEU A 103 -8.62 5.84 0.32
C LEU A 103 -8.06 5.84 -1.09
N GLY A 104 -8.66 6.59 -2.02
CA GLY A 104 -8.15 6.74 -3.39
C GLY A 104 -6.71 7.22 -3.45
N PHE A 105 -6.38 8.28 -2.70
CA PHE A 105 -5.01 8.79 -2.61
C PHE A 105 -4.04 7.78 -1.97
N ILE A 106 -4.45 7.08 -0.92
CA ILE A 106 -3.63 6.00 -0.33
C ILE A 106 -3.44 4.86 -1.35
N PHE A 107 -4.46 4.51 -2.11
CA PHE A 107 -4.41 3.45 -3.10
C PHE A 107 -3.53 3.79 -4.29
N VAL A 108 -3.38 5.07 -4.66
CA VAL A 108 -2.36 5.52 -5.64
C VAL A 108 -0.95 5.13 -5.16
N THR A 109 -0.66 5.30 -3.88
CA THR A 109 0.63 4.93 -3.27
C THR A 109 0.88 3.43 -3.43
N PHE A 110 -0.08 2.60 -3.02
CA PHE A 110 0.05 1.15 -3.10
C PHE A 110 -0.05 0.61 -4.52
N SER A 111 -0.70 1.31 -5.44
CA SER A 111 -0.65 1.04 -6.88
C SER A 111 0.74 1.27 -7.44
N GLY A 112 1.39 2.38 -7.08
CA GLY A 112 2.78 2.65 -7.45
C GLY A 112 3.75 1.61 -6.90
N ILE A 113 3.55 1.20 -5.64
CA ILE A 113 4.32 0.10 -5.02
C ILE A 113 4.06 -1.21 -5.76
N ALA A 114 2.81 -1.60 -6.01
CA ALA A 114 2.48 -2.83 -6.72
C ALA A 114 3.13 -2.87 -8.12
N LEU A 115 3.08 -1.77 -8.87
CA LEU A 115 3.73 -1.65 -10.18
C LEU A 115 5.25 -1.78 -10.05
N LYS A 116 5.88 -1.07 -9.11
CA LYS A 116 7.32 -1.19 -8.83
C LYS A 116 7.70 -2.64 -8.58
N GLU A 117 6.98 -3.32 -7.67
CA GLU A 117 7.30 -4.68 -7.26
C GLU A 117 6.96 -5.73 -8.33
N SER A 118 6.05 -5.44 -9.26
CA SER A 118 5.73 -6.31 -10.39
C SER A 118 6.88 -6.51 -11.39
N PHE A 119 7.90 -5.65 -11.34
CA PHE A 119 9.14 -5.83 -12.09
C PHE A 119 10.11 -6.76 -11.37
N CYS A 120 10.08 -6.78 -10.03
CA CYS A 120 10.97 -7.61 -9.21
C CYS A 120 10.43 -9.03 -9.02
N PHE A 121 9.10 -9.17 -8.92
CA PHE A 121 8.45 -10.44 -8.65
C PHE A 121 7.45 -10.81 -9.74
N LYS A 122 7.48 -12.07 -10.15
CA LYS A 122 6.44 -12.68 -10.99
C LYS A 122 5.23 -13.11 -10.14
N VAL A 123 4.62 -12.15 -9.43
CA VAL A 123 3.35 -12.38 -8.71
C VAL A 123 2.20 -12.23 -9.69
N MET A 124 1.37 -13.27 -9.82
CA MET A 124 0.17 -13.24 -10.65
C MET A 124 -0.79 -12.15 -10.16
N GLY A 125 -1.28 -11.31 -11.07
CA GLY A 125 -2.26 -10.26 -10.77
C GLY A 125 -1.69 -8.96 -10.19
N LEU A 126 -0.39 -8.89 -9.83
CA LEU A 126 0.17 -7.69 -9.20
C LEU A 126 0.12 -6.44 -10.13
N LYS A 127 0.27 -6.65 -11.44
CA LYS A 127 0.11 -5.58 -12.45
C LYS A 127 -1.34 -5.08 -12.58
N LEU A 128 -2.32 -5.88 -12.15
CA LEU A 128 -3.74 -5.53 -12.18
C LEU A 128 -4.19 -4.78 -10.92
N VAL A 129 -3.42 -4.85 -9.82
CA VAL A 129 -3.76 -4.19 -8.55
C VAL A 129 -4.12 -2.69 -8.72
N PRO A 130 -3.40 -1.88 -9.52
CA PRO A 130 -3.79 -0.49 -9.76
C PRO A 130 -5.21 -0.33 -10.31
N MET A 131 -5.60 -1.20 -11.26
CA MET A 131 -6.93 -1.17 -11.85
C MET A 131 -7.98 -1.64 -10.84
N ILE A 132 -7.67 -2.67 -10.05
CA ILE A 132 -8.58 -3.21 -9.03
C ILE A 132 -8.83 -2.17 -7.92
N LEU A 133 -7.79 -1.49 -7.45
CA LEU A 133 -7.89 -0.45 -6.43
C LEU A 133 -8.60 0.81 -6.95
N ALA A 134 -8.36 1.21 -8.20
CA ALA A 134 -9.10 2.32 -8.82
C ALA A 134 -10.60 1.98 -8.94
N LEU A 135 -10.92 0.76 -9.35
CA LEU A 135 -12.30 0.29 -9.44
C LEU A 135 -12.96 0.22 -8.07
N SER A 136 -12.27 -0.24 -7.02
CA SER A 136 -12.84 -0.27 -5.68
C SER A 136 -13.17 1.12 -5.14
N VAL A 137 -12.34 2.13 -5.43
CA VAL A 137 -12.62 3.53 -5.07
C VAL A 137 -13.84 4.06 -5.82
N PHE A 138 -13.94 3.78 -7.13
CA PHE A 138 -15.12 4.15 -7.91
C PHE A 138 -16.40 3.52 -7.35
N LEU A 139 -16.36 2.24 -6.98
CA LEU A 139 -17.48 1.53 -6.37
C LEU A 139 -17.86 2.11 -4.99
N LEU A 140 -16.88 2.49 -4.17
CA LEU A 140 -17.13 3.18 -2.91
C LEU A 140 -17.78 4.54 -3.13
N TRP A 141 -17.36 5.29 -4.15
CA TRP A 141 -17.94 6.59 -4.48
C TRP A 141 -19.42 6.50 -4.85
N ILE A 142 -19.83 5.46 -5.59
CA ILE A 142 -21.25 5.21 -5.94
C ILE A 142 -22.00 4.38 -4.89
N ASN A 143 -21.44 4.23 -3.68
CA ASN A 143 -22.01 3.47 -2.55
C ASN A 143 -22.28 1.97 -2.82
N GLN A 144 -21.57 1.35 -3.77
CA GLN A 144 -21.64 -0.09 -4.03
C GLN A 144 -20.65 -0.86 -3.14
N THR A 145 -20.84 -0.76 -1.82
CA THR A 145 -19.91 -1.26 -0.79
C THR A 145 -19.68 -2.77 -0.85
N GLN A 146 -20.73 -3.56 -1.13
CA GLN A 146 -20.62 -5.01 -1.24
C GLN A 146 -19.72 -5.44 -2.41
N ILE A 147 -19.86 -4.79 -3.58
CA ILE A 147 -19.01 -5.08 -4.74
C ILE A 147 -17.59 -4.56 -4.48
N ALA A 148 -17.46 -3.39 -3.87
CA ALA A 148 -16.17 -2.86 -3.46
C ALA A 148 -15.44 -3.81 -2.51
N SER A 149 -16.15 -4.47 -1.59
CA SER A 149 -15.59 -5.43 -0.64
C SER A 149 -14.84 -6.57 -1.35
N PHE A 150 -15.38 -7.09 -2.45
CA PHE A 150 -14.74 -8.14 -3.24
C PHE A 150 -13.42 -7.68 -3.84
N PHE A 151 -13.39 -6.49 -4.47
CA PHE A 151 -12.18 -5.95 -5.10
C PHE A 151 -11.12 -5.49 -4.09
N VAL A 152 -11.55 -4.92 -2.96
CA VAL A 152 -10.67 -4.59 -1.83
C VAL A 152 -10.05 -5.87 -1.27
N GLY A 153 -10.86 -6.90 -1.04
CA GLY A 153 -10.39 -8.21 -0.55
C GLY A 153 -9.43 -8.88 -1.52
N LEU A 154 -9.75 -8.89 -2.81
CA LEU A 154 -8.89 -9.43 -3.86
C LEU A 154 -7.53 -8.72 -3.89
N SER A 155 -7.52 -7.38 -3.78
CA SER A 155 -6.28 -6.60 -3.67
C SER A 155 -5.48 -6.97 -2.41
N GLY A 156 -6.17 -7.12 -1.28
CA GLY A 156 -5.57 -7.57 -0.02
C GLY A 156 -4.88 -8.93 -0.16
N LEU A 157 -5.49 -9.89 -0.86
CA LEU A 157 -4.89 -11.22 -1.11
C LEU A 157 -3.65 -11.14 -2.00
N ILE A 158 -3.72 -10.39 -3.11
CA ILE A 158 -2.59 -10.25 -4.05
C ILE A 158 -1.40 -9.57 -3.35
N ILE A 159 -1.66 -8.49 -2.60
CA ILE A 159 -0.61 -7.78 -1.85
C ILE A 159 -0.09 -8.64 -0.70
N GLY A 160 -0.94 -9.47 -0.08
CA GLY A 160 -0.52 -10.42 0.95
C GLY A 160 0.46 -11.46 0.42
N TYR A 161 0.19 -12.00 -0.77
CA TYR A 161 1.13 -12.90 -1.44
C TYR A 161 2.46 -12.20 -1.77
N LEU A 162 2.42 -10.95 -2.28
CA LEU A 162 3.63 -10.15 -2.47
C LEU A 162 4.39 -9.94 -1.15
N SER A 163 3.70 -9.63 -0.07
CA SER A 163 4.29 -9.45 1.27
C SER A 163 5.04 -10.70 1.71
N ILE A 164 4.46 -11.89 1.54
CA ILE A 164 5.13 -13.16 1.87
C ILE A 164 6.39 -13.34 1.00
N ALA A 165 6.30 -13.08 -0.30
CA ALA A 165 7.44 -13.16 -1.21
C ALA A 165 8.57 -12.17 -0.81
N LYS A 166 8.20 -10.95 -0.39
CA LYS A 166 9.11 -9.93 0.13
C LYS A 166 9.83 -10.37 1.40
N TRP A 167 9.13 -10.98 2.35
CA TRP A 167 9.76 -11.44 3.59
C TRP A 167 10.72 -12.61 3.37
N ARG A 168 10.52 -13.42 2.32
CA ARG A 168 11.42 -14.52 1.97
C ARG A 168 12.73 -14.07 1.33
N MET A 169 12.81 -12.85 0.78
CA MET A 169 14.04 -12.36 0.17
C MET A 169 14.96 -11.65 1.18
N PRO A 170 16.29 -11.71 1.00
CA PRO A 170 17.24 -10.93 1.80
C PRO A 170 16.94 -9.41 1.77
N LEU A 171 17.28 -8.71 2.86
CA LEU A 171 16.95 -7.28 3.04
C LEU A 171 17.66 -6.36 2.03
N HIS A 172 18.87 -6.71 1.60
CA HIS A 172 19.69 -5.84 0.72
C HIS A 172 19.11 -5.67 -0.68
N PHE A 173 18.17 -6.52 -1.10
CA PHE A 173 17.51 -6.39 -2.40
C PHE A 173 16.48 -5.25 -2.48
N ASP A 174 16.04 -4.68 -1.34
CA ASP A 174 15.12 -3.55 -1.33
C ASP A 174 15.82 -2.19 -1.57
N ILE A 175 17.14 -2.12 -1.35
CA ILE A 175 17.92 -0.91 -1.52
C ILE A 175 18.78 -1.03 -2.79
N GLY A 176 18.61 -0.06 -3.69
CA GLY A 176 19.44 0.07 -4.89
C GLY A 176 20.73 0.84 -4.62
N ASN A 177 21.57 0.97 -5.64
CA ASN A 177 22.81 1.75 -5.54
C ASN A 177 22.52 3.17 -5.02
N LYS A 178 23.10 3.52 -3.87
CA LYS A 178 22.84 4.76 -3.13
C LYS A 178 23.21 6.01 -3.95
N ALA A 179 24.24 5.92 -4.80
CA ALA A 179 24.67 7.03 -5.66
C ALA A 179 23.57 7.51 -6.61
N ASN A 180 22.67 6.62 -7.03
CA ASN A 180 21.55 6.96 -7.92
C ASN A 180 20.39 7.68 -7.20
N TYR A 181 20.41 7.78 -5.86
CA TYR A 181 19.41 8.52 -5.10
C TYR A 181 19.80 9.98 -4.83
N GLN A 182 21.09 10.32 -5.00
CA GLN A 182 21.67 11.60 -4.57
C GLN A 182 21.76 12.68 -5.66
N VAL A 183 21.30 12.44 -6.90
CA VAL A 183 21.26 13.47 -7.96
C VAL A 183 20.02 14.31 -7.84
#